data_AF-A0A972A8D7-F1
#
_entry.id   AF-A0A972A8D7-F1
#
_cell.length_a   1.000
_cell.length_b   1.000
_cell.length_c   1.000
_cell.angle_alpha   90.00
_cell.angle_beta   90.00
_cell.angle_gamma   90.00
#
_symmetry.space_group_name_H-M   'P 1'
#
loop_
_entity.id
_entity.type
_entity.pdbx_description
1 polymer ?
#
loop_
_entity_poly.entity_id
_entity_poly.type
_entity_poly.pdbx_seq_one_letter_code
_entity_poly.pdbx_strand_id
1 'polypeptide(L)'
;MLMKRVALFLPDGVGIRNYLFSQLITKLVEEQSEVVLIASLSEKAIREAESVHGMKFEVVRLPDYKEGIREKFYRELENISRLRHFLRKLKNPTLISDHEWRRLTKYKGAAWWFYYIIRFISNFTVSYSLIKLINNKYQNRVGKSPFLNDFKSMVKDIAPDVILCTHQRALTTSPLFAAARLLGVKTVTAIYSWDNLPKARLAFRADKYLVWSDYMKDELLFYYPEIDSEKVAVTGTPQFEFYRRDDLLLSREEFCRDYGFDPKHPIVCYSGGDRLTSPYDQDYLNDLADALKSLPENETVQILFRRCPVDW
;
A
#
# COMPACT_ATOMS: atom_id res chain seq x y z
N MET A 1 29.68 -7.73 14.53
CA MET A 1 29.19 -7.18 13.24
C MET A 1 28.78 -5.74 13.50
N LEU A 2 28.97 -4.81 12.54
CA LEU A 2 28.42 -3.46 12.70
C LEU A 2 26.89 -3.55 12.74
N MET A 3 26.29 -2.95 13.77
CA MET A 3 24.83 -2.89 13.97
C MET A 3 24.21 -2.21 12.74
N LYS A 4 23.24 -2.86 12.11
CA LYS A 4 22.59 -2.34 10.90
C LYS A 4 21.49 -1.35 11.27
N ARG A 5 21.41 -0.22 10.58
CA ARG A 5 20.37 0.80 10.80
C ARG A 5 19.32 0.73 9.71
N VAL A 6 18.09 0.34 10.08
CA VAL A 6 16.95 0.14 9.20
C VAL A 6 15.97 1.30 9.37
N ALA A 7 15.79 2.09 8.33
CA ALA A 7 14.75 3.11 8.29
C ALA A 7 13.46 2.50 7.72
N LEU A 8 12.47 2.28 8.59
CA LEU A 8 11.15 1.78 8.21
C LEU A 8 10.23 2.95 7.85
N PHE A 9 9.97 3.12 6.55
CA PHE A 9 9.06 4.14 6.05
C PHE A 9 7.62 3.64 6.00
N LEU A 10 6.75 4.30 6.77
CA LEU A 10 5.33 3.99 6.96
C LEU A 10 4.48 5.13 6.37
N PRO A 11 4.06 5.05 5.09
CA PRO A 11 3.44 6.19 4.42
C PRO A 11 1.98 6.40 4.81
N ASP A 12 1.29 5.35 5.25
CA ASP A 12 -0.10 5.38 5.68
C ASP A 12 -0.40 4.33 6.77
N GLY A 13 -1.63 4.29 7.26
CA GLY A 13 -2.07 3.38 8.32
C GLY A 13 -2.00 1.90 7.99
N VAL A 14 -1.91 1.54 6.70
CA VAL A 14 -1.72 0.15 6.28
C VAL A 14 -0.34 -0.33 6.68
N GLY A 15 0.68 0.50 6.47
CA GLY A 15 2.05 0.22 6.90
C GLY A 15 2.12 0.04 8.42
N ILE A 16 1.47 0.91 9.17
CA ILE A 16 1.41 0.85 10.63
C ILE A 16 0.83 -0.50 11.07
N ARG A 17 -0.39 -0.83 10.64
CA ARG A 17 -1.06 -2.06 11.06
C ARG A 17 -0.30 -3.31 10.66
N ASN A 18 0.18 -3.37 9.41
CA ASN A 18 0.73 -4.61 8.86
C ASN A 18 2.23 -4.79 9.17
N TYR A 19 3.00 -3.73 9.42
CA TYR A 19 4.47 -3.82 9.61
C TYR A 19 4.93 -3.33 10.98
N LEU A 20 4.37 -2.22 11.48
CA LEU A 20 4.79 -1.70 12.79
C LEU A 20 4.27 -2.61 13.91
N PHE A 21 3.05 -3.15 13.80
CA PHE A 21 2.48 -4.05 14.82
C PHE A 21 2.68 -5.56 14.52
N SER A 22 3.60 -5.90 13.62
CA SER A 22 3.98 -7.28 13.33
C SER A 22 5.28 -7.67 14.05
N GLN A 23 5.67 -8.95 13.96
CA GLN A 23 6.94 -9.41 14.55
C GLN A 23 8.17 -8.88 13.78
N LEU A 24 8.00 -8.13 12.69
CA LEU A 24 9.12 -7.58 11.92
C LEU A 24 10.07 -6.78 12.81
N ILE A 25 9.54 -5.92 13.69
CA ILE A 25 10.37 -5.11 14.58
C ILE A 25 11.17 -6.00 15.53
N THR A 26 10.49 -6.95 16.19
CA THR A 26 11.12 -7.92 17.09
C THR A 26 12.25 -8.67 16.39
N LYS A 27 12.00 -9.16 15.16
CA LYS A 27 12.99 -9.88 14.35
C LYS A 27 14.19 -9.02 13.97
N LEU A 28 13.97 -7.75 13.62
CA LEU A 28 15.08 -6.82 13.33
C LEU A 28 15.94 -6.57 14.57
N VAL A 29 15.32 -6.43 15.74
CA VAL A 29 16.04 -6.24 17.01
C VAL A 29 16.83 -7.51 17.40
N GLU A 30 16.24 -8.70 17.25
CA GLU A 30 16.92 -9.99 17.44
C GLU A 30 18.16 -10.14 16.54
N GLU A 31 18.07 -9.66 15.30
CA GLU A 31 19.18 -9.60 14.33
C GLU A 31 20.14 -8.42 14.56
N GLN A 32 20.11 -7.80 15.75
CA GLN A 32 20.97 -6.68 16.14
C GLN A 32 20.89 -5.51 15.14
N SER A 33 19.68 -5.17 14.71
CA SER A 33 19.41 -3.99 13.88
C SER A 33 18.72 -2.89 14.68
N GLU A 34 19.13 -1.65 14.43
CA GLU A 34 18.43 -0.45 14.87
C GLU A 34 17.26 -0.17 13.95
N VAL A 35 16.12 0.25 14.52
CA VAL A 35 14.95 0.65 13.74
C VAL A 35 14.64 2.12 13.96
N VAL A 36 14.66 2.89 12.87
CA VAL A 36 14.18 4.27 12.82
C VAL A 36 12.88 4.32 12.03
N LEU A 37 11.86 4.97 12.56
CA LEU A 37 10.57 5.10 11.89
C LEU A 37 10.54 6.39 11.08
N ILE A 38 10.29 6.30 9.78
CA ILE A 38 9.93 7.47 8.96
C ILE A 38 8.41 7.47 8.82
N ALA A 39 7.71 8.35 9.54
CA ALA A 39 6.25 8.31 9.59
C ALA A 39 5.63 9.61 10.14
N SER A 40 4.38 9.86 9.78
CA SER A 40 3.53 10.89 10.40
C SER A 40 2.60 10.24 11.42
N LEU A 41 3.15 9.86 12.59
CA LEU A 41 2.41 9.25 13.69
C LEU A 41 1.95 10.28 14.73
N SER A 42 0.80 10.05 15.33
CA SER A 42 0.40 10.76 16.56
C SER A 42 1.23 10.24 17.74
N GLU A 43 1.42 11.07 18.78
CA GLU A 43 2.12 10.63 19.99
C GLU A 43 1.49 9.40 20.62
N LYS A 44 0.16 9.29 20.57
CA LYS A 44 -0.57 8.11 21.05
C LYS A 44 -0.15 6.84 20.30
N ALA A 45 -0.09 6.90 18.97
CA ALA A 45 0.30 5.76 18.14
C ALA A 45 1.77 5.36 18.38
N ILE A 46 2.66 6.34 18.62
CA ILE A 46 4.05 6.06 18.97
C ILE A 46 4.11 5.33 20.31
N ARG A 47 3.48 5.85 21.36
CA ARG A 47 3.47 5.22 22.70
C ARG A 47 2.89 3.80 22.67
N GLU A 48 1.85 3.59 21.88
CA GLU A 48 1.25 2.27 21.70
C GLU A 48 2.23 1.28 21.04
N ALA A 49 2.91 1.69 19.97
CA ALA A 49 3.94 0.89 19.34
C ALA A 49 5.12 0.62 20.29
N GLU A 50 5.59 1.62 21.04
CA GLU A 50 6.65 1.45 22.04
C GLU A 50 6.25 0.47 23.15
N SER A 51 4.99 0.52 23.59
CA SER A 51 4.46 -0.42 24.58
C SER A 51 4.39 -1.85 24.05
N VAL A 52 4.03 -2.03 22.77
CA VAL A 52 3.94 -3.36 22.14
C VAL A 52 5.33 -3.98 21.99
N HIS A 53 6.33 -3.19 21.61
CA HIS A 53 7.69 -3.70 21.37
C HIS A 53 8.62 -3.63 22.57
N GLY A 54 8.23 -2.94 23.64
CA GLY A 54 9.07 -2.75 24.82
C GLY A 54 10.33 -1.91 24.55
N MET A 55 10.30 -1.05 23.52
CA MET A 55 11.44 -0.21 23.12
C MET A 55 10.99 1.17 22.69
N LYS A 56 11.89 2.16 22.77
CA LYS A 56 11.64 3.49 22.22
C LYS A 56 11.97 3.55 20.74
N PHE A 57 11.21 4.34 19.99
CA PHE A 57 11.47 4.58 18.58
C PHE A 57 12.02 5.98 18.34
N GLU A 58 13.08 6.08 17.56
CA GLU A 58 13.40 7.31 16.85
C GLU A 58 12.37 7.48 15.73
N VAL A 59 11.58 8.55 15.78
CA VAL A 59 10.55 8.84 14.78
C VAL A 59 10.90 10.13 14.04
N VAL A 60 11.11 10.01 12.75
CA VAL A 60 11.42 11.12 11.85
C VAL A 60 10.21 11.39 10.95
N ARG A 61 9.75 12.63 10.94
CA ARG A 61 8.68 13.07 10.04
C ARG A 61 9.24 13.32 8.66
N LEU A 62 8.54 12.88 7.62
CA LEU A 62 8.92 13.11 6.23
C LEU A 62 8.91 14.61 5.90
N PRO A 63 9.82 15.14 5.05
CA PRO A 63 9.77 16.53 4.63
C PRO A 63 8.53 16.78 3.76
N ASP A 64 8.10 18.03 3.72
CA ASP A 64 7.04 18.43 2.81
C ASP A 64 7.48 18.20 1.35
N TYR A 65 6.57 17.63 0.56
CA TYR A 65 6.80 17.41 -0.86
C TYR A 65 5.57 17.81 -1.66
N LYS A 66 5.80 18.67 -2.64
CA LYS A 66 4.80 19.05 -3.63
C LYS A 66 5.28 18.66 -5.02
N GLU A 67 4.61 17.69 -5.62
CA GLU A 67 4.91 17.26 -6.98
C GLU A 67 4.71 18.41 -7.98
N GLY A 68 5.75 18.68 -8.77
CA GLY A 68 5.71 19.69 -9.82
C GLY A 68 4.85 19.24 -11.01
N ILE A 69 4.29 20.19 -11.78
CA ILE A 69 3.40 19.87 -12.91
C ILE A 69 4.06 18.98 -13.97
N ARG A 70 5.38 19.12 -14.17
CA ARG A 70 6.17 18.29 -15.10
C ARG A 70 6.42 16.89 -14.56
N GLU A 71 6.68 16.76 -13.25
CA GLU A 71 6.80 15.46 -12.58
C GLU A 71 5.47 14.70 -12.71
N LYS A 72 4.38 15.36 -12.34
CA LYS A 72 3.02 14.86 -12.49
C LYS A 72 2.72 14.42 -13.92
N PHE A 73 3.07 15.24 -14.91
CA PHE A 73 2.83 14.93 -16.32
C PHE A 73 3.48 13.60 -16.73
N TYR A 74 4.76 13.40 -16.43
CA TYR A 74 5.44 12.15 -16.78
C TYR A 74 4.93 10.95 -15.99
N ARG A 75 4.60 11.14 -14.70
CA ARG A 75 4.05 10.06 -13.87
C ARG A 75 2.68 9.58 -14.37
N GLU A 76 1.77 10.51 -14.62
CA GLU A 76 0.43 10.19 -15.13
C GLU A 76 0.50 9.61 -16.55
N LEU A 77 1.39 10.14 -17.40
CA LEU A 77 1.63 9.58 -18.74
C LEU A 77 2.21 8.17 -18.67
N GLU A 78 3.18 7.88 -17.79
CA GLU A 78 3.70 6.53 -17.59
C GLU A 78 2.57 5.57 -17.19
N ASN A 79 1.78 5.93 -16.18
CA ASN A 79 0.73 5.09 -15.65
C ASN A 79 -0.30 4.73 -16.74
N ILE A 80 -0.82 5.73 -17.46
CA ILE A 80 -1.80 5.50 -18.52
C ILE A 80 -1.20 4.70 -19.69
N SER A 81 0.01 5.04 -20.13
CA SER A 81 0.67 4.31 -21.22
C SER A 81 0.93 2.85 -20.86
N ARG A 82 1.28 2.60 -19.58
CA ARG A 82 1.45 1.24 -19.05
C ARG A 82 0.13 0.49 -18.96
N LEU A 83 -0.96 1.10 -18.50
CA LEU A 83 -2.29 0.49 -18.52
C LEU A 83 -2.72 0.12 -19.94
N ARG A 84 -2.46 0.98 -20.94
CA ARG A 84 -2.72 0.67 -22.35
C ARG A 84 -1.83 -0.45 -22.87
N HIS A 85 -0.60 -0.54 -22.40
CA HIS A 85 0.30 -1.64 -22.73
C HIS A 85 -0.26 -2.96 -22.19
N PHE A 86 -0.71 -2.97 -20.94
CA PHE A 86 -1.35 -4.12 -20.31
C PHE A 86 -2.63 -4.54 -21.03
N LEU A 87 -3.47 -3.57 -21.40
CA LEU A 87 -4.67 -3.80 -22.19
C LEU A 87 -4.36 -4.55 -23.49
N ARG A 88 -3.35 -4.10 -24.25
CA ARG A 88 -2.94 -4.76 -25.50
C ARG A 88 -2.36 -6.15 -25.26
N LYS A 89 -1.57 -6.31 -24.19
CA LYS A 89 -0.89 -7.56 -23.86
C LYS A 89 -1.86 -8.64 -23.37
N LEU A 90 -2.82 -8.26 -22.53
CA LEU A 90 -3.78 -9.18 -21.89
C LEU A 90 -5.09 -9.32 -22.64
N LYS A 91 -5.38 -8.46 -23.61
CA LYS A 91 -6.66 -8.39 -24.34
C LYS A 91 -7.87 -8.31 -23.40
N ASN A 92 -7.70 -7.72 -22.22
CA ASN A 92 -8.73 -7.61 -21.20
C ASN A 92 -9.24 -6.16 -21.09
N PRO A 93 -10.43 -5.84 -21.65
CA PRO A 93 -10.97 -4.49 -21.65
C PRO A 93 -11.27 -3.93 -20.25
N THR A 94 -11.38 -4.78 -19.22
CA THR A 94 -11.74 -4.33 -17.86
C THR A 94 -10.58 -3.68 -17.09
N LEU A 95 -9.34 -3.86 -17.55
CA LEU A 95 -8.14 -3.27 -16.92
C LEU A 95 -8.14 -1.74 -16.96
N ILE A 96 -8.73 -1.19 -18.01
CA ILE A 96 -8.98 0.24 -18.12
C ILE A 96 -10.48 0.41 -17.92
N SER A 97 -10.90 0.31 -16.66
CA SER A 97 -12.31 0.60 -16.34
C SER A 97 -12.65 2.01 -16.82
N ASP A 98 -13.81 2.16 -17.44
CA ASP A 98 -14.39 3.48 -17.75
C ASP A 98 -14.46 4.37 -16.50
N HIS A 99 -14.39 3.80 -15.29
CA HIS A 99 -14.35 4.52 -14.03
C HIS A 99 -13.13 5.44 -13.89
N GLU A 100 -11.92 5.01 -14.27
CA GLU A 100 -10.74 5.89 -14.21
C GLU A 100 -10.86 7.06 -15.20
N TRP A 101 -11.46 6.82 -16.37
CA TRP A 101 -11.73 7.87 -17.37
C TRP A 101 -12.89 8.79 -17.01
N ARG A 102 -13.98 8.24 -16.43
CA ARG A 102 -15.09 9.00 -15.85
C ARG A 102 -14.64 9.87 -14.69
N ARG A 103 -13.57 9.48 -13.98
CA ARG A 103 -12.96 10.37 -12.98
C ARG A 103 -12.29 11.57 -13.63
N LEU A 104 -11.73 11.42 -14.84
CA LEU A 104 -11.10 12.54 -15.55
C LEU A 104 -12.11 13.52 -16.17
N THR A 105 -13.34 13.08 -16.46
CA THR A 105 -14.42 13.99 -16.90
C THR A 105 -14.93 14.92 -15.80
N LYS A 106 -14.55 14.69 -14.53
CA LYS A 106 -14.85 15.58 -13.40
C LYS A 106 -14.02 16.86 -13.41
N TYR A 107 -12.86 16.87 -14.08
CA TYR A 107 -12.01 18.07 -14.15
C TYR A 107 -12.56 19.09 -15.14
N LYS A 108 -12.35 20.38 -14.83
CA LYS A 108 -12.71 21.53 -15.69
C LYS A 108 -11.47 22.37 -16.01
N GLY A 109 -11.53 23.16 -17.08
CA GLY A 109 -10.47 24.13 -17.43
C GLY A 109 -9.11 23.51 -17.71
N ALA A 110 -8.03 24.12 -17.18
CA ALA A 110 -6.65 23.69 -17.41
C ALA A 110 -6.38 22.23 -16.95
N ALA A 111 -7.02 21.79 -15.87
CA ALA A 111 -6.89 20.42 -15.40
C ALA A 111 -7.49 19.40 -16.39
N TRP A 112 -8.61 19.74 -17.03
CA TRP A 112 -9.19 18.91 -18.08
C TRP A 112 -8.24 18.77 -19.27
N TRP A 113 -7.70 19.90 -19.76
CA TRP A 113 -6.73 19.89 -20.85
C TRP A 113 -5.46 19.12 -20.53
N PHE A 114 -4.95 19.24 -19.30
CA PHE A 114 -3.79 18.48 -18.83
C PHE A 114 -4.00 16.97 -19.01
N TYR A 115 -5.11 16.42 -18.52
CA TYR A 115 -5.42 15.00 -18.65
C TYR A 115 -5.83 14.60 -20.08
N TYR A 116 -6.49 15.49 -20.83
CA TYR A 116 -6.80 15.26 -22.24
C TYR A 116 -5.54 15.07 -23.08
N ILE A 117 -4.53 15.93 -22.89
CA ILE A 117 -3.23 15.84 -23.57
C ILE A 117 -2.53 14.53 -23.21
N ILE A 118 -2.49 14.17 -21.92
CA ILE A 118 -1.90 12.89 -21.48
C ILE A 118 -2.63 11.71 -22.13
N ARG A 119 -3.96 11.73 -22.18
CA ARG A 119 -4.78 10.71 -22.83
C ARG A 119 -4.49 10.60 -24.33
N PHE A 120 -4.29 11.73 -25.00
CA PHE A 120 -3.95 11.76 -26.42
C PHE A 120 -2.56 11.16 -26.67
N ILE A 121 -1.54 11.66 -25.97
CA ILE A 121 -0.13 11.22 -26.12
C ILE A 121 0.04 9.74 -25.75
N SER A 122 -0.68 9.26 -24.74
CA SER A 122 -0.63 7.86 -24.35
C SER A 122 -1.10 6.87 -25.43
N ASN A 123 -1.73 7.33 -26.53
CA ASN A 123 -2.13 6.42 -27.63
C ASN A 123 -0.90 5.95 -28.41
N PHE A 124 0.13 6.80 -28.42
CA PHE A 124 1.36 6.63 -29.19
C PHE A 124 2.55 6.15 -28.35
N THR A 125 2.41 6.12 -27.02
CA THR A 125 3.50 5.75 -26.10
C THR A 125 3.27 4.40 -25.41
N VAL A 126 2.54 3.50 -26.06
CA VAL A 126 2.18 2.17 -25.53
C VAL A 126 3.30 1.14 -25.64
N SER A 127 4.36 1.42 -26.42
CA SER A 127 5.51 0.53 -26.49
C SER A 127 6.30 0.57 -25.17
N TYR A 128 6.80 -0.59 -24.77
CA TYR A 128 7.50 -0.74 -23.50
C TYR A 128 8.75 0.16 -23.40
N SER A 129 9.52 0.29 -24.48
CA SER A 129 10.69 1.17 -24.54
C SER A 129 10.34 2.65 -24.30
N LEU A 130 9.19 3.12 -24.80
CA LEU A 130 8.73 4.49 -24.57
C LEU A 130 8.25 4.68 -23.12
N ILE A 131 7.57 3.68 -22.54
CA ILE A 131 7.17 3.71 -21.12
C ILE A 131 8.41 3.82 -20.23
N LYS A 132 9.45 3.03 -20.49
CA LYS A 132 10.74 3.11 -19.77
C LYS A 132 11.38 4.49 -19.92
N LEU A 133 11.35 5.08 -21.12
CA LEU A 133 11.86 6.44 -21.35
C LEU A 133 11.07 7.50 -20.56
N ILE A 134 9.74 7.39 -20.51
CA ILE A 134 8.87 8.29 -19.74
C ILE A 134 9.18 8.17 -18.25
N ASN A 135 9.31 6.94 -17.73
CA ASN A 135 9.69 6.70 -16.33
C ASN A 135 11.07 7.32 -16.02
N ASN A 136 12.07 7.13 -16.88
CA ASN A 136 13.38 7.77 -16.71
C ASN A 136 13.29 9.30 -16.68
N LYS A 137 12.43 9.90 -17.51
CA LYS A 137 12.16 11.35 -17.47
C LYS A 137 11.50 11.77 -16.15
N TYR A 138 10.55 11.00 -15.63
CA TYR A 138 9.95 11.23 -14.32
C TYR A 138 11.01 11.18 -13.21
N GLN A 139 11.82 10.11 -13.15
CA GLN A 139 12.87 9.94 -12.15
C GLN A 139 13.92 11.06 -12.20
N ASN A 140 14.33 11.49 -13.39
CA ASN A 140 15.24 12.62 -13.56
C ASN A 140 14.63 13.95 -13.07
N ARG A 141 13.31 14.15 -13.25
CA ARG A 141 12.63 15.34 -12.72
C ARG A 141 12.58 15.34 -11.20
N VAL A 142 12.22 14.22 -10.58
CA VAL A 142 12.27 14.05 -9.12
C VAL A 142 13.69 14.30 -8.60
N GLY A 143 14.71 13.79 -9.29
CA GLY A 143 16.13 14.01 -8.97
C GLY A 143 16.62 15.47 -9.11
N LYS A 144 15.81 16.34 -9.71
CA LYS A 144 16.08 17.79 -9.85
C LYS A 144 15.08 18.65 -9.07
N SER A 145 14.20 18.02 -8.30
CA SER A 145 13.20 18.71 -7.50
C SER A 145 13.88 19.54 -6.42
N PRO A 146 13.45 20.79 -6.16
CA PRO A 146 14.05 21.61 -5.10
C PRO A 146 13.90 20.96 -3.71
N PHE A 147 12.82 20.20 -3.50
CA PHE A 147 12.56 19.46 -2.27
C PHE A 147 13.61 18.37 -1.98
N LEU A 148 14.35 17.90 -3.00
CA LEU A 148 15.26 16.76 -2.86
C LEU A 148 16.38 17.01 -1.84
N ASN A 149 16.78 18.26 -1.62
CA ASN A 149 17.82 18.59 -0.65
C ASN A 149 17.38 18.29 0.80
N ASP A 150 16.11 18.52 1.12
CA ASP A 150 15.57 18.24 2.46
C ASP A 150 15.53 16.72 2.71
N PHE A 151 15.11 15.94 1.69
CA PHE A 151 15.19 14.47 1.75
C PHE A 151 16.63 13.97 1.87
N LYS A 152 17.60 14.60 1.18
CA LYS A 152 19.02 14.25 1.32
C LYS A 152 19.55 14.58 2.71
N SER A 153 19.18 15.72 3.29
CA SER A 153 19.57 16.06 4.66
C SER A 153 19.04 15.00 5.62
N MET A 154 17.75 14.72 5.56
CA MET A 154 17.12 13.70 6.38
C MET A 154 17.79 12.33 6.27
N VAL A 155 18.06 11.85 5.04
CA VAL A 155 18.72 10.55 4.87
C VAL A 155 20.15 10.56 5.43
N LYS A 156 20.88 11.67 5.35
CA LYS A 156 22.19 11.81 5.99
C LYS A 156 22.09 11.84 7.51
N ASP A 157 21.10 12.54 8.05
CA ASP A 157 20.88 12.68 9.49
C ASP A 157 20.46 11.35 10.12
N ILE A 158 19.59 10.59 9.44
CA ILE A 158 19.21 9.23 9.85
C ILE A 158 20.38 8.24 9.66
N ALA A 159 21.25 8.47 8.66
CA ALA A 159 22.33 7.57 8.25
C ALA A 159 21.94 6.07 8.14
N PRO A 160 20.85 5.70 7.44
CA PRO A 160 20.42 4.31 7.38
C PRO A 160 21.27 3.48 6.41
N ASP A 161 21.49 2.21 6.75
CA ASP A 161 22.04 1.22 5.80
C ASP A 161 21.00 0.87 4.72
N VAL A 162 19.73 0.82 5.12
CA VAL A 162 18.61 0.43 4.26
C VAL A 162 17.35 1.22 4.63
N ILE A 163 16.60 1.63 3.61
CA ILE A 163 15.26 2.18 3.74
C ILE A 163 14.25 1.15 3.22
N LEU A 164 13.35 0.71 4.09
CA LEU A 164 12.24 -0.19 3.75
C LEU A 164 10.94 0.61 3.68
N CYS A 165 10.34 0.72 2.48
CA CYS A 165 8.99 1.24 2.33
C CYS A 165 7.96 0.11 2.39
N THR A 166 6.92 0.26 3.22
CA THR A 166 5.91 -0.78 3.44
C THR A 166 4.89 -0.92 2.31
N HIS A 167 4.86 0.02 1.36
CA HIS A 167 4.11 -0.15 0.11
C HIS A 167 4.61 0.72 -1.04
N GLN A 168 4.43 0.23 -2.26
CA GLN A 168 4.91 0.81 -3.50
C GLN A 168 4.11 2.01 -4.07
N ARG A 169 3.07 2.46 -3.35
CA ARG A 169 2.05 3.41 -3.88
C ARG A 169 2.27 4.87 -3.48
N ALA A 170 2.95 5.14 -2.38
CA ALA A 170 3.05 6.51 -1.85
C ALA A 170 3.93 7.38 -2.75
N LEU A 171 3.39 8.51 -3.23
CA LEU A 171 4.10 9.44 -4.11
C LEU A 171 5.28 10.12 -3.40
N THR A 172 5.14 10.40 -2.12
CA THR A 172 6.19 10.99 -1.28
C THR A 172 7.42 10.09 -1.13
N THR A 173 7.30 8.79 -1.47
CA THR A 173 8.43 7.87 -1.52
C THR A 173 9.39 8.19 -2.68
N SER A 174 8.92 8.76 -3.78
CA SER A 174 9.74 9.04 -4.96
C SER A 174 10.96 9.92 -4.63
N PRO A 175 10.81 11.11 -4.00
CA PRO A 175 11.96 11.92 -3.59
C PRO A 175 12.82 11.26 -2.50
N LEU A 176 12.22 10.52 -1.55
CA LEU A 176 12.98 9.78 -0.53
C LEU A 176 13.92 8.73 -1.17
N PHE A 177 13.41 7.92 -2.09
CA PHE A 177 14.19 6.87 -2.75
C PHE A 177 15.19 7.46 -3.76
N ALA A 178 14.87 8.61 -4.37
CA ALA A 178 15.83 9.35 -5.18
C ALA A 178 17.00 9.88 -4.32
N ALA A 179 16.72 10.43 -3.15
CA ALA A 179 17.75 10.89 -2.20
C ALA A 179 18.62 9.74 -1.71
N ALA A 180 17.99 8.63 -1.29
CA ALA A 180 18.67 7.41 -0.87
C ALA A 180 19.64 6.89 -1.94
N ARG A 181 19.19 6.77 -3.19
CA ARG A 181 20.02 6.32 -4.32
C ARG A 181 21.21 7.23 -4.57
N LEU A 182 21.01 8.56 -4.52
CA LEU A 182 22.10 9.52 -4.71
C LEU A 182 23.13 9.50 -3.58
N LEU A 183 22.75 9.01 -2.39
CA LEU A 183 23.61 8.85 -1.23
C LEU A 183 24.16 7.41 -1.08
N GLY A 184 23.82 6.50 -2.00
CA GLY A 184 24.27 5.11 -1.95
C GLY A 184 23.55 4.22 -0.93
N VAL A 185 22.46 4.70 -0.31
CA VAL A 185 21.65 3.93 0.64
C VAL A 185 20.77 2.92 -0.10
N LYS A 186 20.72 1.68 0.41
CA LYS A 186 19.91 0.61 -0.21
C LYS A 186 18.42 0.85 0.01
N THR A 187 17.64 0.58 -1.02
CA THR A 187 16.19 0.79 -1.01
C THR A 187 15.43 -0.51 -1.22
N VAL A 188 14.47 -0.78 -0.34
CA VAL A 188 13.61 -1.96 -0.38
C VAL A 188 12.16 -1.51 -0.33
N THR A 189 11.28 -2.15 -1.10
CA THR A 189 9.85 -1.87 -1.03
C THR A 189 9.03 -3.14 -1.02
N ALA A 190 7.97 -3.17 -0.23
CA ALA A 190 6.97 -4.21 -0.30
C ALA A 190 5.92 -3.91 -1.35
N ILE A 191 5.52 -4.92 -2.11
CA ILE A 191 4.33 -4.84 -2.95
C ILE A 191 3.12 -5.11 -2.07
N TYR A 192 2.27 -4.09 -1.92
CA TYR A 192 1.17 -4.10 -0.95
C TYR A 192 0.20 -5.26 -1.16
N SER A 193 -0.18 -5.56 -2.39
CA SER A 193 -1.09 -6.66 -2.73
C SER A 193 -1.05 -6.92 -4.24
N TRP A 194 -1.48 -8.11 -4.66
CA TRP A 194 -1.50 -8.58 -6.04
C TRP A 194 -2.28 -7.64 -6.99
N ASP A 195 -3.41 -7.09 -6.55
CA ASP A 195 -4.30 -6.26 -7.39
C ASP A 195 -3.71 -4.91 -7.82
N ASN A 196 -2.57 -4.50 -7.25
CA ASN A 196 -1.91 -3.24 -7.59
C ASN A 196 -1.05 -3.32 -8.86
N LEU A 197 -0.48 -4.49 -9.16
CA LEU A 197 0.41 -4.67 -10.31
C LEU A 197 -0.34 -4.50 -11.64
N PRO A 198 -1.53 -5.12 -11.83
CA PRO A 198 -2.34 -4.92 -13.04
C PRO A 198 -2.83 -3.47 -13.20
N LYS A 199 -2.91 -2.70 -12.10
CA LYS A 199 -3.35 -1.30 -12.07
C LYS A 199 -2.21 -0.31 -12.36
N ALA A 200 -1.04 -0.79 -12.76
CA ALA A 200 0.15 0.01 -13.01
C ALA A 200 0.56 0.89 -11.80
N ARG A 201 0.28 0.44 -10.57
CA ARG A 201 0.55 1.18 -9.33
C ARG A 201 1.92 0.82 -8.77
N LEU A 202 2.96 1.43 -9.35
CA LEU A 202 4.34 1.38 -8.87
C LEU A 202 4.97 2.77 -8.99
N ALA A 203 4.83 3.58 -7.95
CA ALA A 203 5.16 5.02 -7.99
C ALA A 203 6.67 5.31 -8.11
N PHE A 204 7.51 4.39 -7.65
CA PHE A 204 8.96 4.54 -7.61
C PHE A 204 9.66 3.22 -7.94
N ARG A 205 11.00 3.22 -8.00
CA ARG A 205 11.82 2.02 -8.19
C ARG A 205 12.73 1.82 -6.98
N ALA A 206 12.87 0.58 -6.56
CA ALA A 206 13.69 0.15 -5.43
C ALA A 206 14.80 -0.78 -5.91
N ASP A 207 15.82 -0.99 -5.07
CA ASP A 207 16.88 -1.98 -5.35
C ASP A 207 16.39 -3.40 -5.12
N LYS A 208 15.45 -3.59 -4.18
CA LYS A 208 14.77 -4.86 -3.89
C LYS A 208 13.27 -4.69 -3.72
N TYR A 209 12.54 -5.73 -4.10
CA TYR A 209 11.08 -5.83 -4.02
C TYR A 209 10.69 -7.07 -3.21
N LEU A 210 9.81 -6.89 -2.22
CA LEU A 210 9.27 -7.96 -1.41
C LEU A 210 7.84 -8.27 -1.88
N VAL A 211 7.56 -9.53 -2.21
CA VAL A 211 6.26 -10.00 -2.71
C VAL A 211 5.75 -11.19 -1.90
N TRP A 212 4.44 -11.44 -1.97
CA TRP A 212 3.80 -12.42 -1.07
C TRP A 212 4.01 -13.87 -1.51
N SER A 213 4.18 -14.11 -2.80
CA SER A 213 4.22 -15.44 -3.40
C SER A 213 4.99 -15.44 -4.71
N ASP A 214 5.35 -16.62 -5.20
CA ASP A 214 5.90 -16.78 -6.54
C ASP A 214 4.94 -16.26 -7.62
N TYR A 215 3.63 -16.44 -7.44
CA TYR A 215 2.62 -15.86 -8.32
C TYR A 215 2.75 -14.32 -8.42
N MET A 216 2.90 -13.62 -7.29
CA MET A 216 3.11 -12.16 -7.32
C MET A 216 4.48 -11.77 -7.89
N LYS A 217 5.51 -12.61 -7.72
CA LYS A 217 6.82 -12.40 -8.36
C LYS A 217 6.66 -12.45 -9.88
N ASP A 218 5.98 -13.46 -10.39
CA ASP A 218 5.73 -13.63 -11.82
C ASP A 218 4.89 -12.46 -12.38
N GLU A 219 3.84 -12.03 -11.66
CA GLU A 219 3.07 -10.84 -12.04
C GLU A 219 3.94 -9.58 -12.07
N LEU A 220 4.79 -9.36 -11.06
CA LEU A 220 5.66 -8.19 -11.02
C LEU A 220 6.59 -8.15 -12.24
N LEU A 221 7.22 -9.28 -12.58
CA LEU A 221 8.11 -9.40 -13.74
C LEU A 221 7.35 -9.29 -15.07
N PHE A 222 6.10 -9.79 -15.11
CA PHE A 222 5.24 -9.68 -16.29
C PHE A 222 4.83 -8.24 -16.60
N TYR A 223 4.44 -7.48 -15.56
CA TYR A 223 3.95 -6.10 -15.67
C TYR A 223 5.08 -5.06 -15.69
N TYR A 224 6.24 -5.40 -15.12
CA TYR A 224 7.42 -4.54 -15.02
C TYR A 224 8.69 -5.28 -15.43
N PRO A 225 8.85 -5.63 -16.72
CA PRO A 225 10.02 -6.37 -17.20
C PRO A 225 11.35 -5.58 -17.12
N GLU A 226 11.33 -4.35 -16.60
CA GLU A 226 12.53 -3.58 -16.25
C GLU A 226 13.16 -4.04 -14.94
N ILE A 227 12.41 -4.80 -14.13
CA ILE A 227 12.87 -5.31 -12.84
C ILE A 227 13.49 -6.68 -13.07
N ASP A 228 14.75 -6.82 -12.70
CA ASP A 228 15.45 -8.11 -12.76
C ASP A 228 14.87 -9.06 -11.71
N SER A 229 14.72 -10.34 -12.04
CA SER A 229 14.20 -11.36 -11.12
C SER A 229 14.99 -11.46 -9.81
N GLU A 230 16.31 -11.26 -9.88
CA GLU A 230 17.25 -11.19 -8.74
C GLU A 230 16.89 -10.08 -7.74
N LYS A 231 16.15 -9.06 -8.17
CA LYS A 231 15.70 -7.97 -7.30
C LYS A 231 14.42 -8.30 -6.53
N VAL A 232 13.76 -9.42 -6.83
CA VAL A 232 12.46 -9.79 -6.25
C VAL A 232 12.61 -10.97 -5.31
N ALA A 233 12.32 -10.74 -4.02
CA ALA A 233 12.29 -11.75 -2.98
C ALA A 233 10.85 -12.10 -2.61
N VAL A 234 10.54 -13.39 -2.54
CA VAL A 234 9.26 -13.90 -2.04
C VAL A 234 9.37 -14.06 -0.54
N THR A 235 8.60 -13.27 0.22
CA THR A 235 8.69 -13.21 1.69
C THR A 235 7.37 -13.49 2.39
N GLY A 236 6.27 -13.63 1.65
CA GLY A 236 4.94 -13.52 2.25
C GLY A 236 4.62 -12.07 2.63
N THR A 237 3.65 -11.91 3.51
CA THR A 237 3.26 -10.60 4.06
C THR A 237 2.99 -10.70 5.55
N PRO A 238 3.47 -9.74 6.35
CA PRO A 238 3.14 -9.69 7.78
C PRO A 238 1.65 -9.42 8.02
N GLN A 239 0.89 -8.98 6.99
CA GLN A 239 -0.55 -8.78 7.08
C GLN A 239 -1.33 -10.02 7.53
N PHE A 240 -0.82 -11.23 7.30
CA PHE A 240 -1.51 -12.47 7.69
C PHE A 240 -0.83 -13.19 8.85
N GLU A 241 0.18 -12.59 9.47
CA GLU A 241 0.96 -13.22 10.53
C GLU A 241 0.10 -13.57 11.76
N PHE A 242 -0.83 -12.68 12.14
CA PHE A 242 -1.69 -12.89 13.30
C PHE A 242 -2.64 -14.10 13.17
N TYR A 243 -2.92 -14.59 11.96
CA TYR A 243 -3.71 -15.82 11.78
C TYR A 243 -3.00 -17.08 12.28
N ARG A 244 -1.69 -17.00 12.53
CA ARG A 244 -0.88 -18.11 13.06
C ARG A 244 -0.62 -17.99 14.57
N ARG A 245 -1.21 -17.00 15.22
CA ARG A 245 -1.01 -16.72 16.64
C ARG A 245 -2.16 -17.28 17.45
N ASP A 246 -1.95 -18.49 17.97
CA ASP A 246 -2.93 -19.16 18.82
C ASP A 246 -3.23 -18.37 20.10
N ASP A 247 -2.28 -17.54 20.55
CA ASP A 247 -2.43 -16.65 21.71
C ASP A 247 -3.39 -15.48 21.46
N LEU A 248 -3.78 -15.22 20.21
CA LEU A 248 -4.81 -14.23 19.85
C LEU A 248 -6.20 -14.85 19.70
N LEU A 249 -6.33 -16.18 19.79
CA LEU A 249 -7.62 -16.86 19.68
C LEU A 249 -8.38 -16.77 20.99
N LEU A 250 -9.63 -16.31 20.90
CA LEU A 250 -10.58 -16.38 22.01
C LEU A 250 -11.37 -17.67 21.91
N SER A 251 -11.67 -18.29 23.06
CA SER A 251 -12.68 -19.35 23.07
C SER A 251 -14.03 -18.79 22.63
N ARG A 252 -14.92 -19.69 22.17
CA ARG A 252 -16.27 -19.30 21.76
C ARG A 252 -17.03 -18.65 22.91
N GLU A 253 -16.87 -19.18 24.11
CA GLU A 253 -17.50 -18.70 25.34
C GLU A 253 -17.00 -17.30 25.71
N GLU A 254 -15.69 -17.04 25.61
CA GLU A 254 -15.12 -15.72 25.88
C GLU A 254 -15.59 -14.70 24.84
N PHE A 255 -15.50 -15.04 23.55
CA PHE A 255 -15.97 -14.17 22.48
C PHE A 255 -17.46 -13.85 22.67
N CYS A 256 -18.29 -14.86 22.91
CA CYS A 256 -19.73 -14.65 23.08
C CYS A 256 -20.04 -13.77 24.30
N ARG A 257 -19.34 -13.98 25.43
CA ARG A 257 -19.49 -13.14 26.61
C ARG A 257 -19.12 -11.68 26.35
N ASP A 258 -18.00 -11.44 25.67
CA ASP A 258 -17.47 -10.09 25.46
C ASP A 258 -18.34 -9.27 24.47
N TYR A 259 -19.00 -9.95 23.52
CA TYR A 259 -19.85 -9.32 22.51
C TYR A 259 -21.36 -9.50 22.74
N GLY A 260 -21.77 -10.17 23.83
CA GLY A 260 -23.18 -10.35 24.20
C GLY A 260 -23.94 -11.38 23.36
N PHE A 261 -23.25 -12.41 22.85
CA PHE A 261 -23.86 -13.52 22.11
C PHE A 261 -24.13 -14.73 23.02
N ASP A 262 -25.05 -15.61 22.61
CA ASP A 262 -25.21 -16.95 23.16
C ASP A 262 -24.26 -17.94 22.46
N PRO A 263 -23.36 -18.63 23.17
CA PRO A 263 -22.46 -19.62 22.57
C PRO A 263 -23.19 -20.83 21.98
N LYS A 264 -24.46 -21.07 22.28
CA LYS A 264 -25.24 -22.18 21.71
C LYS A 264 -25.78 -21.89 20.30
N HIS A 265 -25.84 -20.62 19.91
CA HIS A 265 -26.43 -20.21 18.63
C HIS A 265 -25.37 -19.82 17.59
N PRO A 266 -25.52 -20.23 16.32
CA PRO A 266 -24.63 -19.80 15.25
C PRO A 266 -24.50 -18.27 15.18
N ILE A 267 -23.31 -17.80 14.79
CA ILE A 267 -23.02 -16.37 14.59
C ILE A 267 -22.63 -16.19 13.13
N VAL A 268 -23.32 -15.30 12.44
CA VAL A 268 -22.99 -14.85 11.08
C VAL A 268 -22.31 -13.49 11.17
N CYS A 269 -21.08 -13.40 10.67
CA CYS A 269 -20.37 -12.13 10.57
C CYS A 269 -20.71 -11.43 9.27
N TYR A 270 -21.42 -10.31 9.36
CA TYR A 270 -21.63 -9.40 8.24
C TYR A 270 -20.52 -8.32 8.27
N SER A 271 -19.64 -8.35 7.28
CA SER A 271 -18.55 -7.37 7.15
C SER A 271 -18.95 -6.27 6.19
N GLY A 272 -19.22 -5.08 6.73
CA GLY A 272 -19.71 -3.93 5.97
C GLY A 272 -18.68 -3.36 4.99
N GLY A 273 -19.17 -3.01 3.80
CA GLY A 273 -18.44 -2.32 2.75
C GLY A 273 -18.62 -0.80 2.82
N ASP A 274 -17.65 -0.06 2.27
CA ASP A 274 -17.78 1.39 2.17
C ASP A 274 -18.77 1.78 1.05
N ARG A 275 -19.42 2.94 1.18
CA ARG A 275 -20.42 3.43 0.22
C ARG A 275 -19.90 3.55 -1.22
N LEU A 276 -18.60 3.74 -1.45
CA LEU A 276 -18.04 3.88 -2.79
C LEU A 276 -17.93 2.53 -3.49
N THR A 277 -17.56 1.47 -2.76
CA THR A 277 -17.36 0.11 -3.31
C THR A 277 -18.59 -0.79 -3.16
N SER A 278 -19.40 -0.58 -2.13
CA SER A 278 -20.65 -1.30 -1.83
C SER A 278 -21.79 -0.28 -1.55
N PRO A 279 -22.35 0.39 -2.58
CA PRO A 279 -23.34 1.45 -2.37
C PRO A 279 -24.68 0.97 -1.78
N TYR A 280 -24.95 -0.34 -1.84
CA TYR A 280 -26.17 -0.98 -1.35
C TYR A 280 -25.90 -1.85 -0.10
N ASP A 281 -24.77 -1.63 0.59
CA ASP A 281 -24.35 -2.47 1.74
C ASP A 281 -25.41 -2.59 2.83
N GLN A 282 -26.10 -1.49 3.11
CA GLN A 282 -27.22 -1.43 4.05
C GLN A 282 -28.42 -2.29 3.62
N ASP A 283 -28.67 -2.40 2.32
CA ASP A 283 -29.80 -3.17 1.79
C ASP A 283 -29.50 -4.66 1.93
N TYR A 284 -28.27 -5.09 1.66
CA TYR A 284 -27.84 -6.46 1.90
C TYR A 284 -27.86 -6.86 3.39
N LEU A 285 -27.52 -5.94 4.30
CA LEU A 285 -27.66 -6.18 5.74
C LEU A 285 -29.13 -6.31 6.15
N ASN A 286 -30.03 -5.48 5.58
CA ASN A 286 -31.47 -5.60 5.81
C ASN A 286 -32.01 -6.92 5.28
N ASP A 287 -31.63 -7.32 4.05
CA ASP A 287 -32.03 -8.59 3.46
C ASP A 287 -31.57 -9.78 4.32
N LEU A 288 -30.34 -9.74 4.86
CA LEU A 288 -29.87 -10.73 5.81
C LEU A 288 -30.73 -10.75 7.08
N ALA A 289 -31.02 -9.59 7.66
CA ALA A 289 -31.83 -9.50 8.86
C ALA A 289 -33.25 -10.04 8.65
N ASP A 290 -33.86 -9.74 7.49
CA ASP A 290 -35.20 -10.22 7.15
C ASP A 290 -35.21 -11.71 6.83
N ALA A 291 -34.18 -12.24 6.16
CA ALA A 291 -34.01 -13.67 5.99
C ALA A 291 -33.94 -14.39 7.34
N LEU A 292 -33.17 -13.87 8.30
CA LEU A 292 -33.05 -14.47 9.63
C LEU A 292 -34.36 -14.38 10.45
N LYS A 293 -35.17 -13.33 10.28
CA LYS A 293 -36.50 -13.23 10.92
C LYS A 293 -37.50 -14.27 10.40
N SER A 294 -37.30 -14.78 9.18
CA SER A 294 -38.17 -15.79 8.58
C SER A 294 -37.80 -17.23 8.96
N LEU A 295 -36.71 -17.43 9.71
CA LEU A 295 -36.35 -18.73 10.24
C LEU A 295 -37.35 -19.19 11.32
N PRO A 296 -37.56 -20.52 11.48
CA PRO A 296 -38.33 -21.07 12.59
C PRO A 296 -37.81 -20.61 13.97
N GLU A 297 -38.69 -20.47 14.96
CA GLU A 297 -38.30 -20.02 16.32
C GLU A 297 -37.21 -20.89 16.97
N ASN A 298 -37.14 -22.18 16.62
CA ASN A 298 -36.12 -23.11 17.10
C ASN A 298 -34.76 -22.97 16.38
N GLU A 299 -34.65 -22.12 15.35
CA GLU A 299 -33.44 -21.86 14.57
C GLU A 299 -32.95 -20.42 14.80
N THR A 300 -32.44 -20.15 16.01
CA THR A 300 -31.88 -18.84 16.34
C THR A 300 -30.47 -18.68 15.78
N VAL A 301 -30.26 -17.62 15.00
CA VAL A 301 -28.95 -17.20 14.46
C VAL A 301 -28.69 -15.75 14.86
N GLN A 302 -27.44 -15.45 15.22
CA GLN A 302 -27.02 -14.13 15.68
C GLN A 302 -26.18 -13.43 14.60
N ILE A 303 -26.26 -12.10 14.52
CA ILE A 303 -25.48 -11.30 13.58
C ILE A 303 -24.38 -10.56 14.32
N LEU A 304 -23.13 -10.80 13.92
CA LEU A 304 -22.01 -9.91 14.23
C LEU A 304 -21.87 -8.91 13.09
N PHE A 305 -22.26 -7.67 13.32
CA PHE A 305 -22.06 -6.60 12.35
C PHE A 305 -20.70 -5.93 12.55
N ARG A 306 -19.79 -6.13 11.61
CA ARG A 306 -18.51 -5.44 11.54
C ARG A 306 -18.61 -4.29 10.55
N ARG A 307 -18.75 -3.06 11.07
CA ARG A 307 -18.80 -1.82 10.26
C ARG A 307 -17.57 -1.66 9.37
N CYS A 308 -17.74 -0.91 8.27
CA CYS A 308 -16.60 -0.49 7.48
C CYS A 308 -15.71 0.45 8.32
N PRO A 309 -14.37 0.35 8.28
CA PRO A 309 -13.49 1.21 9.08
C PRO A 309 -13.63 2.73 8.82
N VAL A 310 -14.27 3.11 7.72
CA VAL A 310 -14.51 4.51 7.33
C VAL A 310 -15.93 4.99 7.63
N ASP A 311 -16.74 4.19 8.30
CA ASP A 311 -18.05 4.60 8.80
C ASP A 311 -17.84 5.41 10.09
N TRP A 312 -18.07 6.73 10.06
CA TRP A 312 -17.98 7.66 11.19
C TRP A 312 -19.31 8.32 11.54
#